data_AF-A0AAV3ZFE4-F1
#
_entry.id   AF-A0AAV3ZFE4-F1
#
_cell.length_a   1.000
_cell.length_b   1.000
_cell.length_c   1.000
_cell.angle_alpha   90.00
_cell.angle_beta   90.00
_cell.angle_gamma   90.00
#
_symmetry.space_group_name_H-M   'P 1'
#
loop_
_entity.id
_entity.type
_entity.pdbx_description
1 polymer ?
#
loop_
_entity_poly.entity_id
_entity_poly.type
_entity_poly.pdbx_seq_one_letter_code
_entity_poly.pdbx_strand_id
1 'polypeptide(L)'
;MTPVESEAWNAFKTICENFLGNKKDPNYKELVSNLLSSYQQLGARMSLKIHFLHNHLDFFPANLGAVSDEHGERFHQDISKMERNYQGRWDPAMLGDSVGCLKETIPKLNTSAKQGQSCSNVI
;
A
#
# COMPACT_ATOMS: atom_id res chain seq x y z
N MET A 1 -6.87 -19.26 -16.92
CA MET A 1 -6.99 -18.70 -15.56
C MET A 1 -7.90 -19.62 -14.78
N THR A 2 -7.42 -20.19 -13.67
CA THR A 2 -8.23 -21.02 -12.79
C THR A 2 -9.28 -20.15 -12.07
N PRO A 3 -10.36 -20.73 -11.52
CA PRO A 3 -11.32 -19.97 -10.72
C PRO A 3 -10.68 -19.20 -9.57
N VAL A 4 -9.70 -19.82 -8.90
CA VAL A 4 -8.97 -19.23 -7.76
C VAL A 4 -8.07 -18.08 -8.22
N GLU A 5 -7.39 -18.22 -9.36
CA GLU A 5 -6.59 -17.14 -9.96
C GLU A 5 -7.47 -15.95 -10.35
N SER A 6 -8.64 -16.21 -10.94
CA SER A 6 -9.62 -15.18 -11.31
C SER A 6 -10.12 -14.41 -10.09
N GLU A 7 -10.41 -15.13 -9.00
CA GLU A 7 -10.88 -14.54 -7.75
C GLU A 7 -9.81 -13.66 -7.10
N ALA A 8 -8.57 -14.14 -7.01
CA ALA A 8 -7.46 -13.34 -6.48
C ALA A 8 -7.19 -12.08 -7.31
N TRP A 9 -7.27 -12.18 -8.64
CA TRP A 9 -7.12 -11.03 -9.53
C TRP A 9 -8.26 -10.02 -9.38
N ASN A 10 -9.50 -10.49 -9.21
CA ASN A 10 -10.64 -9.61 -8.96
C ASN A 10 -10.50 -8.89 -7.62
N ALA A 11 -10.10 -9.60 -6.55
CA ALA A 11 -9.81 -9.00 -5.26
C ALA A 11 -8.71 -7.92 -5.35
N PHE A 12 -7.66 -8.17 -6.14
CA PHE A 12 -6.60 -7.20 -6.39
C PHE A 12 -7.11 -5.93 -7.07
N LYS A 13 -7.85 -6.07 -8.18
CA LYS A 13 -8.47 -4.92 -8.87
C LYS A 13 -9.38 -4.12 -7.94
N THR A 14 -10.20 -4.80 -7.13
CA THR A 14 -11.10 -4.15 -6.18
C THR A 14 -10.33 -3.28 -5.18
N ILE A 15 -9.18 -3.75 -4.65
CA ILE A 15 -8.33 -2.94 -3.77
C ILE A 15 -7.70 -1.76 -4.52
N CYS A 16 -7.22 -1.97 -5.75
CA CYS A 16 -6.66 -0.87 -6.55
C CYS A 16 -7.67 0.26 -6.76
N GLU A 17 -8.92 -0.09 -7.06
CA GLU A 17 -9.97 0.90 -7.32
C GLU A 17 -10.48 1.57 -6.04
N ASN A 18 -10.66 0.80 -4.96
CA ASN A 18 -11.39 1.24 -3.76
C ASN A 18 -10.51 1.62 -2.58
N PHE A 19 -9.21 1.33 -2.62
CA PHE A 19 -8.29 1.69 -1.54
C PHE A 19 -7.02 2.38 -2.01
N LEU A 20 -6.33 1.79 -2.99
CA LEU A 20 -5.02 2.29 -3.45
C LEU A 20 -5.09 3.40 -4.51
N GLY A 21 -6.29 3.70 -4.99
CA GLY A 21 -6.53 4.74 -5.99
C GLY A 21 -6.86 6.10 -5.37
N ASN A 22 -7.77 6.82 -6.01
CA ASN A 22 -8.16 8.17 -5.56
C ASN A 22 -9.16 8.17 -4.39
N LYS A 23 -9.59 6.99 -3.95
CA LYS A 23 -10.55 6.80 -2.86
C LYS A 23 -10.03 5.77 -1.86
N LYS A 24 -10.28 6.06 -0.58
CA LYS A 24 -10.15 5.13 0.55
C LYS A 24 -11.54 4.76 1.04
N ASP A 25 -12.09 3.67 0.51
CA ASP A 25 -13.40 3.15 0.86
C ASP A 25 -13.45 2.76 2.34
N PRO A 26 -14.47 3.14 3.12
CA PRO A 26 -14.57 2.79 4.55
C PRO A 26 -14.37 1.30 4.86
N ASN A 27 -14.69 0.41 3.91
CA ASN A 27 -14.56 -1.03 4.04
C ASN A 27 -13.17 -1.56 3.62
N TYR A 28 -12.16 -0.70 3.47
CA TYR A 28 -10.80 -1.09 3.01
C TYR A 28 -10.19 -2.25 3.81
N LYS A 29 -10.51 -2.38 5.11
CA LYS A 29 -10.02 -3.49 5.96
C LYS A 29 -10.56 -4.84 5.48
N GLU A 30 -11.84 -4.90 5.12
CA GLU A 30 -12.48 -6.10 4.59
C GLU A 30 -11.94 -6.44 3.20
N LEU A 31 -11.76 -5.43 2.33
CA LEU A 31 -11.18 -5.62 1.02
C LEU A 31 -9.78 -6.25 1.10
N VAL A 32 -8.93 -5.74 1.99
CA VAL A 32 -7.58 -6.27 2.23
C VAL A 32 -7.62 -7.68 2.80
N SER A 33 -8.53 -7.97 3.74
CA SER A 33 -8.74 -9.32 4.25
C SER A 33 -9.12 -10.31 3.15
N ASN A 34 -10.00 -9.91 2.23
CA ASN A 34 -10.43 -10.74 1.11
C ASN A 34 -9.28 -11.03 0.14
N LEU A 35 -8.45 -10.03 -0.18
CA LEU A 35 -7.24 -10.23 -1.00
C LEU A 35 -6.29 -11.25 -0.37
N LEU A 36 -6.03 -11.12 0.94
CA LEU A 36 -5.14 -12.03 1.66
C LEU A 36 -5.65 -13.47 1.63
N SER A 37 -6.96 -13.65 1.84
CA SER A 37 -7.60 -14.97 1.77
C SER A 37 -7.47 -15.58 0.37
N SER A 38 -7.72 -14.83 -0.71
CA SER A 38 -7.57 -15.33 -2.08
C SER A 38 -6.12 -15.67 -2.41
N TYR A 39 -5.15 -14.88 -1.93
CA TYR A 39 -3.72 -15.15 -2.15
C TYR A 39 -3.24 -16.38 -1.36
N GLN A 40 -3.77 -16.60 -0.15
CA GLN A 40 -3.51 -17.81 0.62
C GLN A 40 -4.06 -19.05 -0.08
N GLN A 41 -5.25 -18.98 -0.67
CA GLN A 41 -5.84 -20.08 -1.46
C GLN A 41 -5.01 -20.40 -2.70
N LEU A 42 -4.34 -19.41 -3.29
CA LEU A 42 -3.36 -19.61 -4.36
C LEU A 42 -2.03 -20.22 -3.88
N GLY A 43 -1.82 -20.38 -2.57
CA GLY A 43 -0.54 -20.77 -1.99
C GLY A 43 0.54 -19.69 -2.12
N ALA A 44 0.15 -18.44 -2.40
CA ALA A 44 1.08 -17.33 -2.50
C ALA A 44 1.65 -16.98 -1.11
N ARG A 45 2.97 -16.85 -1.02
CA ARG A 45 3.63 -16.36 0.19
C ARG A 45 3.43 -14.84 0.27
N MET A 46 3.16 -14.33 1.47
CA MET A 46 2.96 -12.90 1.71
C MET A 46 4.26 -12.14 1.39
N SER A 47 4.23 -11.31 0.35
CA SER A 47 5.33 -10.41 0.04
C SER A 47 5.41 -9.28 1.06
N LEU A 48 6.56 -8.61 1.13
CA LEU A 48 6.74 -7.45 2.03
C LEU A 48 5.72 -6.35 1.74
N LYS A 49 5.38 -6.13 0.45
CA LYS A 49 4.36 -5.17 0.02
C LYS A 49 2.99 -5.49 0.62
N ILE A 50 2.58 -6.75 0.59
CA ILE A 50 1.28 -7.19 1.12
C ILE A 50 1.28 -7.15 2.65
N HIS A 51 2.37 -7.54 3.29
CA HIS A 51 2.48 -7.44 4.74
C HIS A 51 2.41 -5.99 5.23
N PHE A 52 3.13 -5.09 4.55
CA PHE A 52 3.08 -3.66 4.84
C PHE A 52 1.66 -3.12 4.65
N LEU A 53 1.02 -3.46 3.53
CA LEU A 53 -0.36 -3.11 3.25
C LEU A 53 -1.26 -3.52 4.42
N HIS A 54 -1.16 -4.78 4.87
CA HIS A 54 -1.99 -5.32 5.94
C HIS A 54 -1.77 -4.65 7.31
N ASN A 55 -0.52 -4.43 7.72
CA ASN A 55 -0.21 -3.89 9.05
C ASN A 55 -0.33 -2.35 9.15
N HIS A 56 -0.27 -1.64 8.02
CA HIS A 56 -0.23 -0.18 8.01
C HIS A 56 -1.41 0.46 7.27
N LEU A 57 -2.57 -0.22 7.20
CA LEU A 57 -3.77 0.28 6.50
C LEU A 57 -4.23 1.68 6.95
N ASP A 58 -4.12 1.95 8.26
CA ASP A 58 -4.56 3.22 8.83
C ASP A 58 -3.63 4.39 8.45
N PHE A 59 -2.38 4.11 8.03
CA PHE A 59 -1.39 5.13 7.65
C PHE A 59 -1.61 5.72 6.25
N PHE A 60 -2.38 5.04 5.39
CA PHE A 60 -2.60 5.51 4.03
C PHE A 60 -3.56 6.71 4.00
N PRO A 61 -3.22 7.81 3.28
CA PRO A 61 -4.11 8.96 3.08
C PRO A 61 -5.40 8.57 2.33
N ALA A 62 -6.41 9.44 2.41
CA ALA A 62 -7.71 9.18 1.79
C ALA A 62 -7.67 9.16 0.24
N ASN A 63 -6.69 9.82 -0.36
CA ASN A 63 -6.50 9.91 -1.80
C ASN A 63 -5.04 9.59 -2.13
N LEU A 64 -4.77 8.33 -2.45
CA LEU A 64 -3.43 7.85 -2.76
C LEU A 64 -3.00 8.18 -4.18
N GLY A 65 -3.92 8.15 -5.13
CA GLY A 65 -3.61 8.50 -6.52
C GLY A 65 -3.30 9.98 -6.74
N ALA A 66 -3.66 10.87 -5.81
CA ALA A 66 -3.22 12.28 -5.81
C ALA A 66 -1.83 12.50 -5.21
N VAL A 67 -1.24 11.48 -4.58
CA VAL A 67 0.16 11.54 -4.15
C VAL A 67 1.00 11.43 -5.42
N SER A 68 1.77 12.48 -5.74
CA SER A 68 2.67 12.54 -6.92
C SER A 68 3.37 11.20 -7.15
N ASP A 69 3.41 10.75 -8.41
CA ASP A 69 4.06 9.52 -8.87
C ASP A 69 5.46 9.36 -8.25
N GLU A 70 6.19 10.45 -8.01
CA GLU A 70 7.51 10.44 -7.38
C GLU A 70 7.53 9.76 -5.99
N HIS A 71 6.48 9.93 -5.19
CA HIS A 71 6.37 9.29 -3.86
C HIS A 71 5.92 7.83 -3.95
N GLY A 72 5.02 7.51 -4.88
CA GLY A 72 4.63 6.13 -5.18
C GLY A 72 5.82 5.31 -5.68
N GLU A 73 6.60 5.89 -6.59
CA GLU A 73 7.84 5.31 -7.13
C GLU A 73 8.92 5.18 -6.05
N ARG A 74 9.11 6.17 -5.19
CA ARG A 74 10.06 6.07 -4.07
C ARG A 74 9.71 4.94 -3.11
N PHE A 75 8.43 4.82 -2.76
CA PHE A 75 7.92 3.72 -1.95
C PHE A 75 8.13 2.36 -2.61
N HIS A 76 7.90 2.27 -3.94
CA HIS A 76 8.19 1.06 -4.69
C HIS A 76 9.68 0.70 -4.70
N GLN A 77 10.57 1.68 -4.87
CA GLN A 77 12.02 1.46 -4.83
C GLN A 77 12.51 1.00 -3.46
N ASP A 78 12.03 1.62 -2.39
CA ASP A 78 12.43 1.33 -1.03
C ASP A 78 12.00 -0.09 -0.62
N ILE A 79 10.77 -0.48 -0.95
CA ILE A 79 10.32 -1.86 -0.72
C ILE A 79 11.08 -2.85 -1.61
N SER A 80 11.37 -2.52 -2.86
CA SER A 80 12.12 -3.41 -3.75
C SER A 80 13.56 -3.64 -3.26
N LYS A 81 14.19 -2.62 -2.67
CA LYS A 81 15.50 -2.74 -2.01
C LYS A 81 15.42 -3.64 -0.78
N MET A 82 14.40 -3.47 0.05
CA MET A 82 14.18 -4.33 1.21
C MET A 82 13.93 -5.79 0.80
N GLU A 83 13.05 -6.02 -0.16
CA GLU A 83 12.75 -7.37 -0.67
C GLU A 83 14.00 -8.04 -1.26
N ARG A 84 14.87 -7.28 -1.93
CA ARG A 84 16.16 -7.76 -2.46
C ARG A 84 17.16 -8.08 -1.35
N ASN A 85 17.32 -7.20 -0.37
CA ASN A 85 18.30 -7.33 0.71
C ASN A 85 17.96 -8.52 1.62
N TYR A 86 16.66 -8.74 1.86
CA TYR A 86 16.19 -9.75 2.77
C TYR A 86 15.70 -11.03 2.07
N GLN A 87 15.61 -11.06 0.74
CA GLN A 87 15.18 -12.23 -0.06
C GLN A 87 13.86 -12.86 0.42
N GLY A 88 12.93 -12.04 0.92
CA GLY A 88 11.68 -12.51 1.53
C GLY A 88 11.85 -13.21 2.88
N ARG A 89 13.04 -13.16 3.50
CA ARG A 89 13.25 -13.54 4.90
C ARG A 89 12.74 -12.44 5.81
N TRP A 90 12.04 -12.86 6.86
CA TRP A 90 11.52 -11.99 7.90
C TRP A 90 12.39 -12.12 9.14
N ASP A 91 13.19 -11.09 9.44
CA ASP A 91 13.92 -10.98 10.69
C ASP A 91 13.52 -9.69 11.45
N PRO A 92 13.72 -9.62 12.78
CA PRO A 92 13.44 -8.41 13.55
C PRO A 92 14.27 -7.19 13.09
N ALA A 93 15.40 -7.41 12.44
CA ALA A 93 16.25 -6.34 11.88
C ALA A 93 15.57 -5.64 10.70
N MET A 94 14.95 -6.41 9.81
CA MET A 94 14.13 -5.92 8.70
C MET A 94 12.93 -5.09 9.19
N LEU A 95 12.33 -5.43 10.34
CA LEU A 95 11.29 -4.63 10.98
C LEU A 95 11.82 -3.27 11.47
N GLY A 96 13.05 -3.23 11.99
CA GLY A 96 13.71 -1.98 12.38
C GLY A 96 13.99 -1.08 11.16
N ASP A 97 14.49 -1.68 10.09
CA ASP A 97 14.81 -0.98 8.83
C ASP A 97 13.55 -0.52 8.09
N SER A 98 12.48 -1.31 8.12
CA SER A 98 11.19 -0.92 7.51
C SER A 98 10.66 0.32 8.19
N VAL A 99 10.61 0.36 9.52
CA VAL A 99 10.15 1.52 10.30
C VAL A 99 11.03 2.74 10.04
N GLY A 100 12.34 2.57 9.87
CA GLY A 100 13.27 3.64 9.52
C GLY A 100 12.98 4.24 8.14
N CYS A 101 12.87 3.38 7.12
CA CYS A 101 12.55 3.79 5.76
C CYS A 101 11.19 4.51 5.70
N LEU A 102 10.21 3.99 6.43
CA LEU A 102 8.86 4.53 6.53
C LEU A 102 8.79 5.90 7.21
N LYS A 103 9.60 6.16 8.24
CA LYS A 103 9.67 7.48 8.89
C LYS A 103 10.04 8.61 7.92
N GLU A 104 10.77 8.29 6.85
CA GLU A 104 11.18 9.27 5.84
C GLU A 104 10.16 9.41 4.69
N THR A 105 9.40 8.35 4.37
CA THR A 105 8.37 8.36 3.32
C THR A 105 7.03 8.93 3.82
N ILE A 106 6.62 8.61 5.06
CA ILE A 106 5.29 8.91 5.62
C ILE A 106 4.99 10.43 5.77
N PRO A 107 5.90 11.28 6.30
CA PRO A 107 5.65 12.71 6.39
C PRO A 107 5.39 13.34 5.03
N LYS A 108 6.06 12.82 3.98
CA LYS A 108 6.01 13.37 2.62
C LYS A 108 4.72 12.99 1.88
N LEU A 109 4.18 11.78 2.13
CA LEU A 109 2.84 11.36 1.66
C LEU A 109 1.72 12.27 2.21
N ASN A 110 1.84 12.71 3.47
CA ASN A 110 0.83 13.54 4.14
C ASN A 110 0.94 15.03 3.80
N THR A 111 2.14 15.54 3.48
CA THR A 111 2.33 16.96 3.10
C THR A 111 1.82 17.28 1.70
N SER A 112 1.93 16.35 0.74
CA SER A 112 1.45 16.57 -0.63
C SER A 112 -0.07 16.55 -0.75
N ALA A 113 -0.78 15.80 0.11
CA ALA A 113 -2.24 15.83 0.19
C ALA A 113 -2.80 17.19 0.65
N LYS A 114 -2.00 18.03 1.32
CA LYS A 114 -2.40 19.38 1.76
C LYS A 114 -2.12 20.50 0.76
N GLN A 115 -1.38 20.25 -0.33
CA GLN A 115 -1.08 21.30 -1.32
C GLN A 115 -2.19 21.51 -2.37
N GLY A 116 -3.28 20.73 -2.32
CA GLY A 116 -4.45 20.93 -3.18
C GLY A 116 -5.52 21.89 -2.64
N GLN A 117 -5.32 22.50 -1.46
CA GLN A 117 -6.31 23.40 -0.86
C GLN A 117 -5.72 24.77 -0.54
N SER A 118 -5.30 25.48 -1.58
CA SER A 118 -5.17 26.94 -1.55
C SER A 118 -5.57 27.49 -2.91
N CYS A 119 -6.81 27.99 -2.99
CA CYS A 119 -7.18 29.29 -3.55
C CYS A 119 -8.69 29.33 -3.79
N SER A 120 -9.43 29.93 -2.85
CA SER A 120 -10.45 30.95 -3.12
C SER A 120 -10.95 31.51 -1.80
N ASN A 121 -10.19 32.47 -1.25
CA ASN A 121 -10.84 33.61 -0.62
C ASN A 121 -11.42 34.44 -1.77
N VAL A 122 -12.73 34.53 -1.85
CA VAL A 122 -13.38 35.66 -2.52
C VAL A 122 -14.34 36.25 -1.49
N ILE A 123 -14.06 37.53 -1.24
CA ILE A 123 -14.80 38.48 -0.40
C ILE A 123 -16.26 38.55 -0.83
#